data_AF-A0A938R9B9-F1
#
_entry.id   AF-A0A938R9B9-F1
#
_cell.length_a   1.000
_cell.length_b   1.000
_cell.length_c   1.000
_cell.angle_alpha   90.00
_cell.angle_beta   90.00
_cell.angle_gamma   90.00
#
_symmetry.space_group_name_H-M   'P 1'
#
loop_
_entity.id
_entity.type
_entity.pdbx_description
1 polymer ?
#
loop_
_entity_poly.entity_id
_entity_poly.type
_entity_poly.pdbx_seq_one_letter_code
_entity_poly.pdbx_strand_id
1 'polypeptide(L)'
;MEEKVLMEKMSWVEIKEALEKGKTTVLVISGSIEQHGPHLPTGTDTILGYEIGKRAAQRLGYALVAPVVRPALSEHHTGFPGSFTLTWETYKDVLEDYCDSLARYGFKDIVLMSSHGGNNAVLKAITPDLAKKLYGRVNVHLVLHHERGMAQAIAFLKEKGISVEKAGVHSGYGETCEMLVAKPHLVKMKFAEKGQVDEALYRPENLPRFQIDSFIHGVKHFSENGVLGDPRGANEETGKELIDLGVKVICEEINRAVGKN
;
A
#
# COMPACT_ATOMS: atom_id res chain seq x y z
N MET A 1 16.80 16.74 -12.96
CA MET A 1 15.38 16.36 -13.00
C MET A 1 15.25 15.03 -12.31
N GLU A 2 14.24 14.85 -11.48
CA GLU A 2 13.95 13.57 -10.82
C GLU A 2 13.66 12.49 -11.88
N GLU A 3 14.17 11.28 -11.69
CA GLU A 3 13.99 10.19 -12.66
C GLU A 3 12.50 9.81 -12.77
N LYS A 4 11.97 9.78 -14.00
CA LYS A 4 10.60 9.33 -14.27
C LYS A 4 10.52 7.81 -14.15
N VAL A 5 9.76 7.34 -13.16
CA VAL A 5 9.54 5.90 -12.91
C VAL A 5 8.08 5.47 -12.97
N LEU A 6 7.14 6.43 -12.96
CA LEU A 6 5.70 6.14 -13.05
C LEU A 6 5.30 6.02 -14.52
N MET A 7 4.92 4.81 -14.96
CA MET A 7 4.60 4.54 -16.37
C MET A 7 3.47 5.41 -16.91
N GLU A 8 2.46 5.73 -16.10
CA GLU A 8 1.35 6.62 -16.49
C GLU A 8 1.75 8.09 -16.78
N LYS A 9 2.99 8.47 -16.45
CA LYS A 9 3.58 9.80 -16.74
C LYS A 9 4.66 9.73 -17.82
N MET A 10 4.80 8.58 -18.48
CA MET A 10 5.78 8.32 -19.53
C MET A 10 5.06 8.06 -20.85
N SER A 11 5.65 8.52 -21.95
CA SER A 11 5.31 8.05 -23.29
C SER A 11 5.78 6.61 -23.47
N TRP A 12 5.17 5.88 -24.41
CA TRP A 12 5.59 4.50 -24.73
C TRP A 12 7.06 4.44 -25.20
N VAL A 13 7.58 5.51 -25.80
CA VAL A 13 8.99 5.63 -26.22
C VAL A 13 9.91 5.71 -25.00
N GLU A 14 9.57 6.53 -24.00
CA GLU A 14 10.33 6.60 -22.74
C GLU A 14 10.34 5.25 -21.99
N ILE A 15 9.23 4.49 -22.03
CA ILE A 15 9.15 3.15 -21.43
C ILE A 15 10.07 2.18 -22.17
N LYS A 16 10.06 2.19 -23.50
CA LYS A 16 10.95 1.37 -24.32
C LYS A 16 12.43 1.66 -24.01
N GLU A 17 12.82 2.93 -23.97
CA GLU A 17 14.19 3.32 -23.63
C GLU A 17 14.59 2.89 -22.21
N ALA A 18 13.67 2.98 -21.25
CA ALA A 18 13.91 2.53 -19.89
C ALA A 18 14.18 1.02 -19.81
N LEU A 19 13.42 0.21 -20.55
CA LEU A 19 13.65 -1.23 -20.68
C LEU A 19 15.02 -1.55 -21.29
N GLU A 20 15.39 -0.85 -22.38
CA GLU A 20 16.70 -0.98 -23.03
C GLU A 20 17.86 -0.59 -22.10
N LYS A 21 17.63 0.37 -21.18
CA LYS A 21 18.58 0.78 -20.12
C LYS A 21 18.58 -0.14 -18.90
N GLY A 22 17.82 -1.24 -18.93
CA GLY A 22 17.85 -2.26 -17.89
C GLY A 22 16.80 -2.10 -16.78
N LYS A 23 15.79 -1.24 -16.94
CA LYS A 23 14.64 -1.18 -16.01
C LYS A 23 13.67 -2.34 -16.27
N THR A 24 14.11 -3.55 -15.99
CA THR A 24 13.39 -4.78 -16.35
C THR A 24 12.42 -5.28 -15.28
N THR A 25 12.28 -4.58 -14.16
CA THR A 25 11.31 -4.90 -13.11
C THR A 25 10.15 -3.90 -13.13
N VAL A 26 8.92 -4.36 -12.93
CA VAL A 26 7.75 -3.50 -12.77
C VAL A 26 7.05 -3.78 -11.45
N LEU A 27 6.75 -2.70 -10.71
CA LEU A 27 5.99 -2.74 -9.47
C LEU A 27 4.50 -2.54 -9.80
N VAL A 28 3.67 -3.51 -9.44
CA VAL A 28 2.21 -3.46 -9.55
C VAL A 28 1.65 -3.36 -8.15
N ILE A 29 1.13 -2.19 -7.81
CA ILE A 29 0.66 -1.87 -6.46
C ILE A 29 -0.86 -1.80 -6.48
N SER A 30 -1.49 -2.59 -5.62
CA SER A 30 -2.93 -2.52 -5.38
C SER A 30 -3.21 -1.58 -4.20
N GLY A 31 -3.83 -0.45 -4.49
CA GLY A 31 -4.34 0.49 -3.49
C GLY A 31 -5.81 0.23 -3.18
N SER A 32 -6.53 1.28 -2.77
CA SER A 32 -7.97 1.25 -2.53
C SER A 32 -8.59 2.63 -2.79
N ILE A 33 -9.93 2.66 -2.83
CA ILE A 33 -10.74 3.86 -2.63
C ILE A 33 -11.73 3.57 -1.49
N GLU A 34 -11.46 4.10 -0.31
CA GLU A 34 -12.20 3.79 0.91
C GLU A 34 -12.18 4.92 1.92
N GLN A 35 -13.20 4.99 2.79
CA GLN A 35 -13.23 5.95 3.89
C GLN A 35 -11.91 5.91 4.69
N HIS A 36 -11.37 7.08 5.04
CA HIS A 36 -10.19 7.22 5.90
C HIS A 36 -10.44 8.23 7.03
N GLY A 37 -11.55 8.03 7.73
CA GLY A 37 -12.04 8.97 8.71
C GLY A 37 -12.43 10.34 8.12
N PRO A 38 -12.74 11.30 9.00
CA PRO A 38 -13.20 12.64 8.58
C PRO A 38 -12.08 13.55 8.05
N HIS A 39 -10.80 13.22 8.27
CA HIS A 39 -9.66 14.10 7.96
C HIS A 39 -8.86 13.71 6.71
N LEU A 40 -8.86 12.46 6.28
CA LEU A 40 -8.14 12.02 5.08
C LEU A 40 -9.07 11.83 3.87
N PRO A 41 -8.55 11.95 2.64
CA PRO A 41 -9.32 11.64 1.43
C PRO A 41 -9.54 10.13 1.28
N THR A 42 -10.58 9.72 0.54
CA THR A 42 -10.82 8.28 0.29
C THR A 42 -9.76 7.61 -0.58
N GLY A 43 -8.88 8.39 -1.20
CA GLY A 43 -7.78 7.90 -2.03
C GLY A 43 -6.46 7.67 -1.29
N THR A 44 -6.44 7.69 0.05
CA THR A 44 -5.21 7.56 0.86
C THR A 44 -4.34 6.39 0.42
N ASP A 45 -4.88 5.16 0.40
CA ASP A 45 -4.13 3.97 -0.01
C ASP A 45 -3.54 4.09 -1.42
N THR A 46 -4.31 4.64 -2.36
CA THR A 46 -3.84 4.87 -3.73
C THR A 46 -2.69 5.89 -3.74
N ILE A 47 -2.84 7.00 -3.01
CA ILE A 47 -1.86 8.09 -2.94
C ILE A 47 -0.55 7.59 -2.32
N LEU A 48 -0.62 6.88 -1.20
CA LEU A 48 0.53 6.31 -0.52
C LEU A 48 1.18 5.21 -1.36
N GLY A 49 0.38 4.40 -2.05
CA GLY A 49 0.87 3.43 -3.03
C GLY A 49 1.72 4.07 -4.13
N TYR A 50 1.27 5.18 -4.71
CA TYR A 50 2.07 5.95 -5.67
C TYR A 50 3.36 6.49 -5.04
N GLU A 51 3.30 7.07 -3.85
CA GLU A 51 4.46 7.72 -3.23
C GLU A 51 5.55 6.71 -2.85
N ILE A 52 5.16 5.60 -2.20
CA ILE A 52 6.08 4.51 -1.83
C ILE A 52 6.63 3.85 -3.09
N GLY A 53 5.76 3.52 -4.06
CA GLY A 53 6.17 2.91 -5.33
C GLY A 53 7.18 3.75 -6.10
N LYS A 54 6.92 5.06 -6.21
CA LYS A 54 7.80 6.03 -6.88
C LYS A 54 9.19 6.04 -6.21
N ARG A 55 9.24 6.24 -4.89
CA ARG A 55 10.51 6.30 -4.14
C ARG A 55 11.26 4.97 -4.18
N ALA A 56 10.54 3.85 -4.08
CA ALA A 56 11.14 2.52 -4.18
C ALA A 56 11.74 2.29 -5.57
N ALA A 57 11.02 2.56 -6.65
CA ALA A 57 11.52 2.37 -8.01
C ALA A 57 12.75 3.25 -8.32
N GLN A 58 12.74 4.51 -7.85
CA GLN A 58 13.89 5.41 -7.94
C GLN A 58 15.11 4.87 -7.18
N ARG A 59 14.89 4.38 -5.94
CA ARG A 59 15.96 3.82 -5.11
C ARG A 59 16.54 2.53 -5.67
N LEU A 60 15.70 1.67 -6.25
CA LEU A 60 16.13 0.43 -6.89
C LEU A 60 16.91 0.69 -8.19
N GLY A 61 16.53 1.73 -8.95
CA GLY A 61 17.19 2.10 -10.21
C GLY A 61 16.91 1.17 -11.40
N TYR A 62 16.43 -0.05 -11.16
CA TYR A 62 16.09 -1.04 -12.19
C TYR A 62 14.58 -1.31 -12.33
N ALA A 63 13.73 -0.53 -11.65
CA ALA A 63 12.29 -0.74 -11.63
C ALA A 63 11.50 0.45 -12.20
N LEU A 64 10.33 0.15 -12.76
CA LEU A 64 9.26 1.09 -13.09
C LEU A 64 8.02 0.76 -12.25
N VAL A 65 7.07 1.69 -12.16
CA VAL A 65 5.79 1.52 -11.45
C VAL A 65 4.66 1.55 -12.47
N ALA A 66 3.89 0.47 -12.53
CA ALA A 66 2.65 0.41 -13.30
C ALA A 66 1.60 1.37 -12.70
N PRO A 67 0.54 1.74 -13.44
CA PRO A 67 -0.58 2.47 -12.84
C PRO A 67 -1.12 1.72 -11.63
N VAL A 68 -1.33 2.40 -10.49
CA VAL A 68 -1.82 1.77 -9.26
C VAL A 68 -3.20 1.15 -9.52
N VAL A 69 -3.36 -0.12 -9.14
CA VAL A 69 -4.62 -0.84 -9.29
C VAL A 69 -5.59 -0.36 -8.22
N ARG A 70 -6.72 0.19 -8.66
CA ARG A 70 -7.79 0.74 -7.81
C ARG A 70 -9.15 0.56 -8.52
N PRO A 71 -10.25 0.38 -7.79
CA PRO A 71 -10.36 0.48 -6.33
C PRO A 71 -10.04 -0.81 -5.55
N ALA A 72 -9.73 -1.91 -6.24
CA ALA A 72 -9.40 -3.21 -5.63
C ALA A 72 -10.47 -3.68 -4.62
N LEU A 73 -10.10 -4.11 -3.40
CA LEU A 73 -11.03 -4.70 -2.43
C LEU A 73 -11.07 -3.91 -1.12
N SER A 74 -12.26 -3.42 -0.73
CA SER A 74 -12.48 -2.60 0.47
C SER A 74 -13.89 -2.75 1.06
N GLU A 75 -14.53 -3.91 0.88
CA GLU A 75 -15.90 -4.19 1.33
C GLU A 75 -16.16 -3.82 2.80
N HIS A 76 -15.17 -4.00 3.67
CA HIS A 76 -15.24 -3.67 5.09
C HIS A 76 -15.38 -2.17 5.40
N HIS A 77 -15.23 -1.29 4.41
CA HIS A 77 -15.41 0.15 4.52
C HIS A 77 -16.77 0.65 3.98
N THR A 78 -17.65 -0.23 3.49
CA THR A 78 -18.93 0.17 2.85
C THR A 78 -19.99 0.69 3.82
N GLY A 79 -19.75 0.59 5.14
CA GLY A 79 -20.58 1.24 6.17
C GLY A 79 -20.54 2.78 6.13
N PHE A 80 -19.60 3.36 5.37
CA PHE A 80 -19.40 4.78 5.16
C PHE A 80 -19.52 5.13 3.67
N PRO A 81 -20.07 6.31 3.32
CA PRO A 81 -20.16 6.74 1.93
C PRO A 81 -18.78 7.04 1.34
N GLY A 82 -18.58 6.69 0.07
CA GLY A 82 -17.39 7.07 -0.71
C GLY A 82 -16.38 5.94 -0.95
N SER A 83 -16.58 4.77 -0.35
CA SER A 83 -15.80 3.56 -0.64
C SER A 83 -16.28 2.90 -1.93
N PHE A 84 -15.35 2.47 -2.78
CA PHE A 84 -15.61 1.65 -3.96
C PHE A 84 -14.85 0.34 -3.79
N THR A 85 -15.49 -0.79 -4.10
CA THR A 85 -14.87 -2.10 -4.01
C THR A 85 -15.30 -2.95 -5.21
N LEU A 86 -14.38 -3.76 -5.71
CA LEU A 86 -14.67 -4.79 -6.71
C LEU A 86 -15.12 -6.08 -6.01
N THR A 87 -15.67 -7.01 -6.78
CA THR A 87 -15.71 -8.40 -6.33
C THR A 87 -14.32 -9.01 -6.41
N TRP A 88 -14.11 -10.10 -5.67
CA TRP A 88 -12.87 -10.86 -5.74
C TRP A 88 -12.53 -11.27 -7.18
N GLU A 89 -13.52 -11.78 -7.92
CA GLU A 89 -13.36 -12.27 -9.29
C GLU A 89 -12.94 -11.14 -10.23
N THR A 90 -13.63 -10.00 -10.17
CA THR A 90 -13.28 -8.85 -11.02
C THR A 90 -11.88 -8.32 -10.70
N TYR A 91 -11.51 -8.22 -9.42
CA TYR A 91 -10.16 -7.78 -9.05
C TYR A 91 -9.08 -8.75 -9.53
N LYS A 92 -9.31 -10.06 -9.39
CA LYS A 92 -8.42 -11.09 -9.93
C LYS A 92 -8.27 -10.94 -11.45
N ASP A 93 -9.36 -10.80 -12.19
CA ASP A 93 -9.33 -10.68 -13.65
C ASP A 93 -8.60 -9.41 -14.10
N VAL A 94 -8.82 -8.28 -13.41
CA VAL A 94 -8.06 -7.04 -13.63
C VAL A 94 -6.56 -7.26 -13.43
N LEU A 95 -6.14 -7.96 -12.38
CA LEU A 95 -4.72 -8.23 -12.13
C LEU A 95 -4.11 -9.17 -13.16
N GLU A 96 -4.87 -10.19 -13.61
CA GLU A 96 -4.43 -11.06 -14.69
C GLU A 96 -4.19 -10.28 -15.99
N ASP A 97 -5.11 -9.38 -16.37
CA ASP A 97 -4.99 -8.55 -17.57
C ASP A 97 -3.85 -7.53 -17.47
N TYR A 98 -3.66 -6.93 -16.28
CA TYR A 98 -2.52 -6.05 -15.99
C TYR A 98 -1.20 -6.79 -16.21
N CYS A 99 -1.05 -7.97 -15.60
CA CYS A 99 0.20 -8.71 -15.66
C CYS A 99 0.44 -9.34 -17.04
N ASP A 100 -0.60 -9.79 -17.73
CA ASP A 100 -0.47 -10.26 -19.11
C ASP A 100 -0.03 -9.14 -20.04
N SER A 101 -0.55 -7.93 -19.87
CA SER A 101 -0.12 -6.75 -20.64
C SER A 101 1.37 -6.47 -20.40
N LEU A 102 1.81 -6.42 -19.14
CA LEU A 102 3.21 -6.19 -18.77
C LEU A 102 4.14 -7.29 -19.31
N ALA A 103 3.71 -8.55 -19.28
CA ALA A 103 4.45 -9.69 -19.82
C ALA A 103 4.67 -9.62 -21.34
N ARG A 104 3.94 -8.76 -22.07
CA ARG A 104 4.14 -8.54 -23.52
C ARG A 104 5.23 -7.50 -23.82
N TYR A 105 5.63 -6.68 -22.84
CA TYR A 105 6.48 -5.51 -23.07
C TYR A 105 7.97 -5.74 -22.79
N GLY A 106 8.38 -6.94 -22.37
CA GLY A 106 9.78 -7.28 -22.13
C GLY A 106 10.28 -7.07 -20.70
N PHE A 107 9.38 -6.85 -19.75
CA PHE A 107 9.73 -6.95 -18.33
C PHE A 107 10.16 -8.39 -17.99
N LYS A 108 11.14 -8.52 -17.08
CA LYS A 108 11.64 -9.80 -16.57
C LYS A 108 10.96 -10.18 -15.25
N ASP A 109 10.61 -9.18 -14.44
CA ASP A 109 10.03 -9.37 -13.12
C ASP A 109 8.83 -8.44 -12.93
N ILE A 110 7.69 -9.00 -12.56
CA ILE A 110 6.53 -8.29 -12.03
C ILE A 110 6.51 -8.51 -10.53
N VAL A 111 6.50 -7.43 -9.76
CA VAL A 111 6.36 -7.49 -8.30
C VAL A 111 4.97 -7.00 -7.92
N LEU A 112 4.13 -7.91 -7.44
CA LEU A 112 2.83 -7.60 -6.89
C LEU A 112 2.96 -7.12 -5.44
N MET A 113 2.28 -6.03 -5.13
CA MET A 113 2.38 -5.34 -3.84
C MET A 113 1.01 -4.75 -3.46
N SER A 114 0.86 -4.35 -2.19
CA SER A 114 -0.31 -3.60 -1.78
C SER A 114 0.01 -2.47 -0.81
N SER A 115 -0.72 -1.37 -0.96
CA SER A 115 -0.81 -0.28 0.01
C SER A 115 -2.11 -0.31 0.82
N HIS A 116 -2.96 -1.33 0.66
CA HIS A 116 -4.21 -1.51 1.41
C HIS A 116 -4.31 -2.94 1.95
N GLY A 117 -4.56 -3.09 3.26
CA GLY A 117 -4.55 -4.38 3.94
C GLY A 117 -5.52 -5.42 3.38
N GLY A 118 -6.72 -5.02 2.94
CA GLY A 118 -7.76 -5.90 2.41
C GLY A 118 -7.38 -6.66 1.14
N ASN A 119 -6.39 -6.17 0.39
CA ASN A 119 -5.91 -6.85 -0.82
C ASN A 119 -4.99 -8.03 -0.54
N ASN A 120 -4.38 -8.09 0.66
CA ASN A 120 -3.27 -8.99 0.96
C ASN A 120 -3.66 -10.48 0.84
N ALA A 121 -4.84 -10.87 1.33
CA ALA A 121 -5.30 -12.26 1.27
C ALA A 121 -5.47 -12.73 -0.18
N VAL A 122 -6.02 -11.85 -1.03
CA VAL A 122 -6.29 -12.16 -2.43
C VAL A 122 -5.00 -12.22 -3.22
N LEU A 123 -4.11 -11.25 -3.04
CA LEU A 123 -2.78 -11.26 -3.66
C LEU A 123 -2.02 -12.54 -3.30
N LYS A 124 -2.02 -12.96 -2.03
CA LYS A 124 -1.42 -14.24 -1.61
C LYS A 124 -2.03 -15.44 -2.33
N ALA A 125 -3.36 -15.46 -2.48
CA ALA A 125 -4.07 -16.57 -3.12
C ALA A 125 -3.80 -16.64 -4.63
N ILE A 126 -3.80 -15.51 -5.35
CA ILE A 126 -3.74 -15.49 -6.81
C ILE A 126 -2.32 -15.51 -7.38
N THR A 127 -1.31 -15.05 -6.62
CA THR A 127 0.07 -14.92 -7.13
C THR A 127 0.61 -16.23 -7.69
N PRO A 128 0.48 -17.40 -7.02
CA PRO A 128 0.99 -18.67 -7.56
C PRO A 128 0.36 -19.05 -8.91
N ASP A 129 -0.94 -18.85 -9.06
CA ASP A 129 -1.67 -19.14 -10.31
C ASP A 129 -1.23 -18.18 -11.42
N LEU A 130 -1.05 -16.90 -11.10
CA LEU A 130 -0.57 -15.90 -12.06
C LEU A 130 0.87 -16.20 -12.52
N ALA A 131 1.75 -16.57 -11.58
CA ALA A 131 3.12 -16.99 -11.88
C ALA A 131 3.15 -18.20 -12.82
N LYS A 132 2.28 -19.19 -12.58
CA LYS A 132 2.14 -20.36 -13.45
C LYS A 132 1.61 -20.01 -14.83
N LYS A 133 0.59 -19.15 -14.91
CA LYS A 133 -0.02 -18.69 -16.17
C LYS A 133 0.99 -17.93 -17.05
N LEU A 134 1.88 -17.15 -16.42
CA LEU A 134 2.88 -16.31 -17.10
C LEU A 134 4.26 -16.96 -17.21
N TYR A 135 4.38 -18.24 -16.81
CA TYR A 135 5.64 -18.97 -16.83
C TYR A 135 6.31 -18.91 -18.21
N GLY A 136 7.62 -18.63 -18.22
CA GLY A 136 8.42 -18.48 -19.44
C GLY A 136 8.27 -17.13 -20.17
N ARG A 137 7.33 -16.27 -19.74
CA ARG A 137 7.20 -14.90 -20.27
C ARG A 137 7.76 -13.85 -19.30
N VAL A 138 7.46 -14.00 -18.00
CA VAL A 138 7.91 -13.08 -16.94
C VAL A 138 7.88 -13.80 -15.59
N ASN A 139 8.76 -13.42 -14.66
CA ASN A 139 8.69 -13.88 -13.28
C ASN A 139 7.67 -13.04 -12.50
N VAL A 140 6.84 -13.67 -11.68
CA VAL A 140 5.88 -12.97 -10.83
C VAL A 140 6.29 -13.18 -9.38
N HIS A 141 6.46 -12.08 -8.66
CA HIS A 141 6.86 -12.02 -7.27
C HIS A 141 5.75 -11.39 -6.44
N LEU A 142 5.67 -11.75 -5.17
CA LEU A 142 4.79 -11.12 -4.20
C LEU A 142 5.63 -10.49 -3.09
N VAL A 143 5.53 -9.17 -2.95
CA VAL A 143 6.11 -8.42 -1.84
C VAL A 143 4.96 -7.67 -1.17
N LEU A 144 4.45 -8.25 -0.10
CA LEU A 144 3.52 -7.54 0.77
C LEU A 144 4.35 -6.85 1.85
N HIS A 145 3.89 -5.70 2.35
CA HIS A 145 4.40 -5.18 3.62
C HIS A 145 4.06 -6.22 4.69
N HIS A 146 4.99 -7.16 4.87
CA HIS A 146 4.84 -8.27 5.79
C HIS A 146 4.82 -7.74 7.22
N GLU A 147 4.54 -8.63 8.18
CA GLU A 147 4.69 -8.40 9.62
C GLU A 147 5.95 -7.61 9.96
N ARG A 148 7.06 -7.80 9.22
CA ARG A 148 8.31 -7.06 9.38
C ARG A 148 8.17 -5.55 9.18
N GLY A 149 7.54 -5.11 8.09
CA GLY A 149 7.37 -3.68 7.81
C GLY A 149 6.50 -2.99 8.85
N MET A 150 5.36 -3.59 9.19
CA MET A 150 4.48 -3.08 10.25
C MET A 150 5.17 -3.11 11.62
N ALA A 151 5.87 -4.19 11.97
CA ALA A 151 6.59 -4.29 13.24
C ALA A 151 7.68 -3.23 13.36
N GLN A 152 8.40 -2.92 12.27
CA GLN A 152 9.39 -1.86 12.24
C GLN A 152 8.75 -0.47 12.38
N ALA A 153 7.64 -0.21 11.70
CA ALA A 153 6.90 1.05 11.85
C ALA A 153 6.37 1.22 13.28
N ILE A 154 5.80 0.17 13.88
CA ILE A 154 5.33 0.16 15.27
C ILE A 154 6.48 0.40 16.24
N ALA A 155 7.61 -0.29 16.06
CA ALA A 155 8.79 -0.12 16.92
C ALA A 155 9.32 1.32 16.83
N PHE A 156 9.43 1.85 15.61
CA PHE A 156 9.85 3.23 15.36
C PHE A 156 8.91 4.26 16.02
N LEU A 157 7.60 4.09 15.87
CA LEU A 157 6.61 4.96 16.50
C LEU A 157 6.66 4.88 18.04
N LYS A 158 6.89 3.68 18.58
CA LYS A 158 7.06 3.48 20.02
C LYS A 158 8.28 4.23 20.58
N GLU A 159 9.40 4.24 19.85
CA GLU A 159 10.59 5.02 20.22
C GLU A 159 10.32 6.53 20.27
N LYS A 160 9.35 7.01 19.47
CA LYS A 160 8.86 8.39 19.49
C LYS A 160 7.74 8.65 20.50
N GLY A 161 7.43 7.68 21.38
CA GLY A 161 6.37 7.81 22.38
C GLY A 161 4.96 7.72 21.81
N ILE A 162 4.79 7.17 20.60
CA ILE A 162 3.48 6.89 19.99
C ILE A 162 3.12 5.44 20.27
N SER A 163 2.00 5.23 20.96
CA SER A 163 1.50 3.90 21.29
C SER A 163 0.87 3.20 20.08
N VAL A 164 0.67 1.88 20.15
CA VAL A 164 0.16 1.06 19.03
C VAL A 164 -1.28 1.46 18.70
N GLU A 165 -2.11 1.68 19.72
CA GLU A 165 -3.49 2.12 19.58
C GLU A 165 -3.59 3.54 19.02
N LYS A 166 -2.60 4.41 19.27
CA LYS A 166 -2.54 5.73 18.65
C LYS A 166 -2.09 5.65 17.18
N ALA A 167 -1.04 4.86 16.91
CA ALA A 167 -0.59 4.56 15.57
C ALA A 167 -1.75 4.03 14.72
N GLY A 168 -2.57 3.16 15.31
CA GLY A 168 -3.76 2.60 14.70
C GLY A 168 -3.44 1.57 13.63
N VAL A 169 -4.49 0.93 13.13
CA VAL A 169 -4.42 0.02 11.96
C VAL A 169 -5.08 0.61 10.72
N HIS A 170 -5.82 1.72 10.86
CA HIS A 170 -6.45 2.43 9.75
C HIS A 170 -6.78 3.88 10.13
N SER A 171 -6.32 4.84 9.32
CA SER A 171 -6.49 6.29 9.50
C SER A 171 -5.93 6.84 10.82
N GLY A 172 -5.01 6.11 11.44
CA GLY A 172 -4.38 6.50 12.70
C GLY A 172 -3.22 7.48 12.50
N TYR A 173 -2.41 7.64 13.54
CA TYR A 173 -1.32 8.61 13.55
C TYR A 173 -0.30 8.39 12.42
N GLY A 174 0.11 7.14 12.16
CA GLY A 174 1.17 6.83 11.19
C GLY A 174 0.79 7.25 9.77
N GLU A 175 -0.31 6.69 9.26
CA GLU A 175 -0.84 6.97 7.93
C GLU A 175 -1.16 8.47 7.72
N THR A 176 -1.65 9.14 8.77
CA THR A 176 -1.90 10.59 8.71
C THR A 176 -0.59 11.37 8.55
N CYS A 177 0.48 10.97 9.26
CA CYS A 177 1.80 11.57 9.09
C CYS A 177 2.31 11.39 7.65
N GLU A 178 2.17 10.19 7.08
CA GLU A 178 2.60 9.90 5.71
C GLU A 178 1.81 10.73 4.68
N MET A 179 0.49 10.89 4.87
CA MET A 179 -0.35 11.73 4.02
C MET A 179 -0.02 13.23 4.10
N LEU A 180 0.41 13.71 5.26
CA LEU A 180 0.92 15.08 5.42
C LEU A 180 2.20 15.30 4.58
N VAL A 181 2.97 14.26 4.29
CA VAL A 181 4.12 14.34 3.37
C VAL A 181 3.68 14.17 1.92
N ALA A 182 2.85 13.18 1.63
CA ALA A 182 2.48 12.84 0.25
C ALA A 182 1.59 13.90 -0.40
N LYS A 183 0.55 14.36 0.31
CA LYS A 183 -0.47 15.30 -0.18
C LYS A 183 -1.06 16.15 0.96
N PRO A 184 -0.28 17.05 1.59
CA PRO A 184 -0.72 17.83 2.75
C PRO A 184 -2.02 18.62 2.51
N HIS A 185 -2.22 19.16 1.30
CA HIS A 185 -3.41 19.92 0.92
C HIS A 185 -4.71 19.11 0.90
N LEU A 186 -4.64 17.78 0.93
CA LEU A 186 -5.82 16.91 1.04
C LEU A 186 -6.12 16.52 2.49
N VAL A 187 -5.19 16.76 3.43
CA VAL A 187 -5.34 16.41 4.84
C VAL A 187 -6.06 17.53 5.58
N LYS A 188 -7.24 17.24 6.12
CA LYS A 188 -8.06 18.20 6.84
C LYS A 188 -7.88 18.01 8.35
N MET A 189 -6.69 18.33 8.87
CA MET A 189 -6.34 18.09 10.28
C MET A 189 -7.32 18.71 11.30
N LYS A 190 -8.05 19.77 10.94
CA LYS A 190 -9.12 20.33 11.77
C LYS A 190 -10.28 19.36 12.06
N PHE A 191 -10.42 18.30 11.26
CA PHE A 191 -11.39 17.23 11.43
C PHE A 191 -10.75 15.96 12.00
N ALA A 192 -9.44 15.97 12.32
CA ALA A 192 -8.77 14.79 12.86
C ALA A 192 -9.32 14.49 14.26
N GLU A 193 -10.03 13.39 14.38
CA GLU A 193 -10.68 12.95 15.60
C GLU A 193 -10.23 11.54 15.96
N LYS A 194 -10.14 11.28 17.26
CA LYS A 194 -9.84 9.96 17.80
C LYS A 194 -10.97 8.99 17.42
N GLY A 195 -10.61 7.78 17.01
CA GLY A 195 -11.53 6.68 16.78
C GLY A 195 -11.37 5.58 17.81
N GLN A 196 -11.30 4.33 17.34
CA GLN A 196 -11.11 3.14 18.18
C GLN A 196 -9.66 3.03 18.68
N VAL A 197 -9.46 3.05 20.00
CA VAL A 197 -8.13 2.90 20.64
C VAL A 197 -8.12 1.97 21.85
N ASP A 198 -9.13 1.11 22.02
CA ASP A 198 -9.17 0.18 23.14
C ASP A 198 -7.88 -0.66 23.17
N GLU A 199 -7.05 -0.42 24.18
CA GLU A 199 -5.74 -1.05 24.35
C GLU A 199 -5.82 -2.58 24.30
N ALA A 200 -6.95 -3.18 24.73
CA ALA A 200 -7.14 -4.61 24.67
C ALA A 200 -7.12 -5.15 23.24
N LEU A 201 -7.70 -4.41 22.28
CA LEU A 201 -7.70 -4.77 20.86
C LEU A 201 -6.32 -4.64 20.21
N TYR A 202 -5.52 -3.68 20.68
CA TYR A 202 -4.20 -3.37 20.12
C TYR A 202 -3.03 -4.13 20.77
N ARG A 203 -3.30 -5.01 21.75
CA ARG A 203 -2.25 -5.90 22.27
C ARG A 203 -1.69 -6.78 21.15
N PRO A 204 -0.37 -7.05 21.12
CA PRO A 204 0.26 -7.83 20.05
C PRO A 204 -0.42 -9.17 19.76
N GLU A 205 -0.91 -9.86 20.81
CA GLU A 205 -1.62 -11.13 20.71
C GLU A 205 -3.04 -11.00 20.10
N ASN A 206 -3.66 -9.82 20.20
CA ASN A 206 -5.02 -9.57 19.73
C ASN A 206 -5.06 -8.81 18.40
N LEU A 207 -4.01 -8.05 18.07
CA LEU A 207 -3.96 -7.19 16.89
C LEU A 207 -4.25 -7.92 15.56
N PRO A 208 -3.68 -9.11 15.29
CA PRO A 208 -4.03 -9.85 14.06
C PRO A 208 -5.50 -10.24 14.02
N ARG A 209 -6.07 -10.60 15.18
CA ARG A 209 -7.49 -10.97 15.28
C ARG A 209 -8.39 -9.75 15.09
N PHE A 210 -8.04 -8.62 15.70
CA PHE A 210 -8.78 -7.37 15.54
C PHE A 210 -8.81 -6.89 14.08
N GLN A 211 -7.70 -7.00 13.35
CA GLN A 211 -7.68 -6.69 11.92
C GLN A 211 -8.65 -7.58 11.14
N ILE A 212 -8.64 -8.89 11.38
CA ILE A 212 -9.58 -9.83 10.74
C ILE A 212 -11.03 -9.50 11.12
N ASP A 213 -11.31 -9.24 12.40
CA ASP A 213 -12.65 -8.91 12.85
C ASP A 213 -13.15 -7.60 12.22
N SER A 214 -12.26 -6.62 11.98
CA SER A 214 -12.58 -5.40 11.22
C SER A 214 -12.98 -5.68 9.77
N PHE A 215 -12.43 -6.75 9.16
CA PHE A 215 -12.79 -7.19 7.82
C PHE A 215 -14.12 -7.95 7.81
N ILE A 216 -14.40 -8.73 8.84
CA ILE A 216 -15.62 -9.55 8.96
C ILE A 216 -16.84 -8.70 9.30
N HIS A 217 -16.70 -7.82 10.29
CA HIS A 217 -17.82 -7.03 10.83
C HIS A 217 -17.90 -5.63 10.24
N GLY A 218 -16.88 -5.23 9.47
CA GLY A 218 -16.75 -3.89 8.91
C GLY A 218 -16.21 -2.88 9.91
N VAL A 219 -15.54 -1.85 9.41
CA VAL A 219 -14.89 -0.82 10.24
C VAL A 219 -15.91 -0.07 11.11
N LYS A 220 -17.13 0.14 10.60
CA LYS A 220 -18.21 0.84 11.31
C LYS A 220 -18.64 0.13 12.59
N HIS A 221 -18.45 -1.19 12.67
CA HIS A 221 -18.72 -1.94 13.90
C HIS A 221 -17.80 -1.52 15.05
N PHE A 222 -16.58 -1.08 14.73
CA PHE A 222 -15.55 -0.75 15.73
C PHE A 222 -15.38 0.75 15.94
N SER A 223 -15.78 1.57 14.98
CA SER A 223 -15.58 3.02 15.02
C SER A 223 -16.70 3.76 14.29
N GLU A 224 -17.36 4.70 14.97
CA GLU A 224 -18.42 5.53 14.40
C GLU A 224 -17.92 6.55 13.36
N ASN A 225 -16.65 6.97 13.46
CA ASN A 225 -16.04 7.92 12.54
C ASN A 225 -15.11 7.26 11.51
N GLY A 226 -15.01 5.93 11.53
CA GLY A 226 -14.19 5.17 10.58
C GLY A 226 -12.71 5.08 10.91
N VAL A 227 -12.23 5.77 11.94
CA VAL A 227 -10.82 5.73 12.37
C VAL A 227 -10.59 4.55 13.32
N LEU A 228 -9.59 3.71 13.02
CA LEU A 228 -9.06 2.69 13.93
C LEU A 228 -7.69 3.13 14.43
N GLY A 229 -7.70 4.13 15.32
CA GLY A 229 -6.52 4.76 15.90
C GLY A 229 -6.79 6.17 16.43
N ASP A 230 -5.74 6.98 16.55
CA ASP A 230 -5.86 8.41 16.90
C ASP A 230 -4.92 9.28 16.06
N PRO A 231 -5.42 9.97 15.01
CA PRO A 231 -4.61 10.79 14.12
C PRO A 231 -4.14 12.11 14.73
N ARG A 232 -4.60 12.47 15.95
CA ARG A 232 -4.31 13.78 16.53
C ARG A 232 -2.82 13.93 16.87
N GLY A 233 -2.27 15.06 16.48
CA GLY A 233 -0.85 15.38 16.65
C GLY A 233 0.06 14.79 15.56
N ALA A 234 -0.49 14.13 14.53
CA ALA A 234 0.27 13.72 13.36
C ALA A 234 1.00 14.92 12.73
N ASN A 235 2.22 14.68 12.25
CA ASN A 235 3.10 15.71 11.71
C ASN A 235 3.94 15.18 10.54
N GLU A 236 4.41 16.11 9.72
CA GLU A 236 5.19 15.80 8.52
C GLU A 236 6.55 15.17 8.82
N GLU A 237 7.20 15.56 9.94
CA GLU A 237 8.53 15.06 10.30
C GLU A 237 8.51 13.54 10.49
N THR A 238 7.58 13.07 11.33
CA THR A 238 7.41 11.63 11.56
C THR A 238 7.00 10.91 10.26
N GLY A 239 6.21 11.57 9.41
CA GLY A 239 5.79 11.01 8.12
C GLY A 239 6.94 10.79 7.15
N LYS A 240 7.92 11.71 7.11
CA LYS A 240 9.10 11.58 6.23
C LYS A 240 9.92 10.37 6.64
N GLU A 241 10.17 10.22 7.93
CA GLU A 241 10.94 9.11 8.48
C GLU A 241 10.21 7.76 8.30
N LEU A 242 8.88 7.72 8.46
CA LEU A 242 8.07 6.52 8.19
C LEU A 242 8.15 6.10 6.73
N ILE A 243 7.97 7.03 5.79
CA ILE A 243 8.07 6.73 4.35
C ILE A 243 9.48 6.24 4.02
N ASP A 244 10.53 6.88 4.53
CA ASP A 244 11.91 6.49 4.24
C ASP A 244 12.26 5.11 4.81
N LEU A 245 11.73 4.79 6.00
CA LEU A 245 11.81 3.45 6.59
C LEU A 245 11.07 2.42 5.72
N GLY A 246 9.82 2.70 5.35
CA GLY A 246 9.01 1.82 4.50
C GLY A 246 9.67 1.55 3.15
N VAL A 247 10.17 2.59 2.48
CA VAL A 247 10.91 2.49 1.22
C VAL A 247 12.20 1.67 1.38
N LYS A 248 12.93 1.84 2.48
CA LYS A 248 14.12 1.01 2.74
C LYS A 248 13.74 -0.47 2.82
N VAL A 249 12.75 -0.80 3.64
CA VAL A 249 12.32 -2.18 3.89
C VAL A 249 11.81 -2.82 2.60
N ILE A 250 10.98 -2.11 1.85
CA ILE A 250 10.38 -2.66 0.63
C ILE A 250 11.43 -2.87 -0.46
N CYS A 251 12.43 -1.99 -0.57
CA CYS A 251 13.55 -2.21 -1.49
C CYS A 251 14.38 -3.44 -1.10
N GLU A 252 14.63 -3.69 0.19
CA GLU A 252 15.30 -4.91 0.67
C GLU A 252 14.50 -6.17 0.30
N GLU A 253 13.18 -6.13 0.46
CA GLU A 253 12.30 -7.25 0.14
C GLU A 253 12.20 -7.50 -1.37
N ILE A 254 12.10 -6.44 -2.18
CA ILE A 254 12.11 -6.53 -3.65
C ILE A 254 13.44 -7.11 -4.13
N ASN A 255 14.57 -6.58 -3.67
CA ASN A 255 15.90 -7.08 -4.00
C ASN A 255 16.05 -8.58 -3.71
N ARG A 256 15.57 -9.02 -2.54
CA ARG A 256 15.54 -10.44 -2.17
C ARG A 256 14.67 -11.26 -3.11
N ALA A 257 13.47 -10.79 -3.43
CA ALA A 257 12.52 -11.50 -4.29
C ALA A 257 13.07 -11.69 -5.71
N VAL A 258 13.69 -10.65 -6.28
CA VAL A 258 14.23 -10.68 -7.66
C VAL A 258 15.68 -11.17 -7.75
N GLY A 259 16.28 -11.60 -6.63
CA GLY A 259 17.64 -12.16 -6.61
C GLY A 259 18.77 -11.15 -6.85
N LYS A 260 18.59 -9.89 -6.47
CA LYS A 260 19.58 -8.81 -6.56
C LYS A 260 20.05 -8.43 -5.15
N ASN A 261 21.01 -9.18 -4.59
CA ASN A 261 21.67 -8.83 -3.32
C ASN A 261 22.90 -7.96 -3.56
#